data_AF-B1ZIP8-F1
#
_entry.id   AF-B1ZIP8-F1
#
_cell.length_a   1.000
_cell.length_b   1.000
_cell.length_c   1.000
_cell.angle_alpha   90.00
_cell.angle_beta   90.00
_cell.angle_gamma   90.00
#
_symmetry.space_group_name_H-M   'P 1'
#
loop_
_entity.id
_entity.type
_entity.pdbx_description
1 polymer ?
#
loop_
_entity_poly.entity_id
_entity_poly.type
_entity_poly.pdbx_seq_one_letter_code
_entity_poly.pdbx_strand_id
1 'polypeptide(L)'
;MSKGRKIAACLELAEGCAHDARLLIGAASRNAAYLASQAAEHIITAVATSEDIHIERKDAHQLDTIIRRLPPEHPDHAMLTSISFLEAYSTSYRYGTPTGRVPISPPMDRVAAALERIDTLITELRRHFAIEEGGGTARNVAPRR
;
A
#
# COMPACT_ATOMS: atom_id res chain seq x y z
N MET A 1 -7.27 15.83 -11.08
CA MET A 1 -6.22 14.90 -11.57
C MET A 1 -6.90 13.81 -12.38
N SER A 2 -6.36 13.37 -13.52
CA SER A 2 -6.96 12.26 -14.28
C SER A 2 -6.80 10.93 -13.53
N LYS A 3 -7.68 9.96 -13.80
CA LYS A 3 -7.64 8.60 -13.24
C LYS A 3 -6.25 7.96 -13.42
N GLY A 4 -5.70 8.05 -14.64
CA GLY A 4 -4.39 7.49 -14.95
C GLY A 4 -3.22 8.15 -14.23
N ARG A 5 -3.23 9.48 -14.04
CA ARG A 5 -2.22 10.17 -13.22
C ARG A 5 -2.32 9.79 -11.75
N LYS A 6 -3.54 9.61 -11.22
CA LYS A 6 -3.74 9.19 -9.83
C LYS A 6 -3.19 7.78 -9.59
N ILE A 7 -3.49 6.83 -10.48
CA ILE A 7 -2.98 5.45 -10.41
C ILE A 7 -1.45 5.45 -10.47
N ALA A 8 -0.85 6.15 -11.44
CA ALA A 8 0.60 6.21 -11.59
C ALA A 8 1.30 6.83 -10.37
N ALA A 9 0.79 7.96 -9.87
CA ALA A 9 1.34 8.61 -8.68
C ALA A 9 1.24 7.72 -7.43
N CYS A 10 0.15 6.97 -7.27
CA CYS A 10 0.02 6.02 -6.16
C CYS A 10 1.09 4.93 -6.25
N LEU A 11 1.30 4.32 -7.42
CA LEU A 11 2.30 3.27 -7.56
C LEU A 11 3.74 3.78 -7.40
N GLU A 12 4.04 5.00 -7.85
CA GLU A 12 5.32 5.65 -7.60
C GLU A 12 5.57 5.89 -6.10
N LEU A 13 4.56 6.40 -5.38
CA LEU A 13 4.65 6.57 -3.93
C LEU A 13 4.76 5.23 -3.20
N ALA A 14 4.07 4.19 -3.66
CA ALA A 14 4.17 2.86 -3.09
C ALA A 14 5.59 2.29 -3.21
N GLU A 15 6.20 2.45 -4.39
CA GLU A 15 7.56 2.02 -4.68
C GLU A 15 8.59 2.75 -3.80
N GLY A 16 8.48 4.08 -3.68
CA GLY A 16 9.33 4.86 -2.78
C GLY A 16 9.17 4.46 -1.31
N CYS A 17 7.93 4.28 -0.84
CA CYS A 17 7.67 3.84 0.53
C CYS A 17 8.24 2.43 0.80
N ALA A 18 8.09 1.50 -0.15
CA ALA A 18 8.61 0.15 -0.01
C ALA A 18 10.15 0.14 0.01
N HIS A 19 10.79 0.94 -0.85
CA HIS A 19 12.25 1.13 -0.87
C HIS A 19 12.76 1.63 0.49
N ASP A 20 12.20 2.74 0.98
CA ASP A 20 12.62 3.35 2.24
C ASP A 20 12.35 2.44 3.44
N ALA A 21 11.24 1.68 3.42
CA ALA A 21 10.93 0.70 4.46
C ALA A 21 12.05 -0.35 4.58
N ARG A 22 12.61 -0.83 3.47
CA ARG A 22 13.73 -1.81 3.48
C ARG A 22 15.01 -1.21 4.07
N LEU A 23 15.35 0.03 3.71
CA LEU A 23 16.49 0.72 4.30
C LEU A 23 16.35 0.82 5.83
N LEU A 24 15.13 1.13 6.29
CA LEU A 24 14.82 1.24 7.72
C LEU A 24 14.79 -0.11 8.45
N ILE A 25 14.42 -1.21 7.78
CA ILE A 25 14.56 -2.56 8.33
C ILE A 25 16.03 -2.85 8.61
N GLY A 26 16.94 -2.55 7.67
CA GLY A 26 18.38 -2.72 7.85
C GLY A 26 18.95 -1.91 9.02
N ALA A 27 18.34 -0.76 9.33
CA ALA A 27 18.67 0.08 10.48
C ALA A 27 17.90 -0.26 11.76
N ALA A 28 17.13 -1.36 11.78
CA ALA A 28 16.25 -1.76 12.89
C ALA A 28 15.29 -0.65 13.37
N SER A 29 14.86 0.22 12.46
CA SER A 29 14.00 1.36 12.78
C SER A 29 12.52 0.98 12.78
N ARG A 30 11.80 1.37 13.83
CA ARG A 30 10.34 1.19 13.96
C ARG A 30 9.55 1.81 12.80
N ASN A 31 10.10 2.82 12.16
CA ASN A 31 9.45 3.56 11.09
C ASN A 31 9.32 2.75 9.79
N ALA A 32 10.06 1.63 9.65
CA ALA A 32 9.88 0.70 8.54
C ALA A 32 8.44 0.21 8.39
N ALA A 33 7.80 -0.13 9.52
CA ALA A 33 6.43 -0.63 9.54
C ALA A 33 5.42 0.42 9.04
N TYR A 34 5.66 1.69 9.36
CA TYR A 34 4.84 2.80 8.89
C TYR A 34 4.95 2.97 7.37
N LEU A 35 6.17 2.95 6.82
CA LEU A 35 6.34 3.08 5.37
C LEU A 35 5.80 1.86 4.61
N ALA A 36 5.91 0.65 5.16
CA ALA A 36 5.23 -0.52 4.60
C ALA A 36 3.70 -0.34 4.56
N SER A 37 3.11 0.24 5.62
CA SER A 37 1.69 0.61 5.65
C SER A 37 1.32 1.63 4.58
N GLN A 38 2.13 2.67 4.39
CA GLN A 38 1.89 3.67 3.34
C GLN A 38 2.00 3.05 1.93
N ALA A 39 2.94 2.13 1.72
CA ALA A 39 3.06 1.42 0.44
C ALA A 39 1.79 0.61 0.14
N ALA A 40 1.27 -0.13 1.13
CA ALA A 40 0.02 -0.88 0.99
C ALA A 40 -1.19 0.05 0.71
N GLU A 41 -1.30 1.16 1.45
CA GLU A 41 -2.36 2.18 1.23
C GLU A 41 -2.36 2.71 -0.21
N HIS A 42 -1.18 3.03 -0.73
CA HIS A 42 -1.06 3.53 -2.09
C HIS A 42 -1.42 2.48 -3.15
N ILE A 43 -0.99 1.22 -2.99
CA ILE A 43 -1.37 0.13 -3.89
C ILE A 43 -2.88 -0.07 -3.90
N ILE A 44 -3.50 -0.18 -2.72
CA ILE A 44 -4.94 -0.39 -2.58
C ILE A 44 -5.71 0.80 -3.17
N THR A 45 -5.22 2.03 -2.96
CA THR A 45 -5.80 3.23 -3.56
C THR A 45 -5.70 3.22 -5.08
N ALA A 46 -4.62 2.70 -5.67
CA ALA A 46 -4.48 2.56 -7.11
C ALA A 46 -5.51 1.57 -7.68
N VAL A 47 -5.64 0.39 -7.06
CA VAL A 47 -6.61 -0.64 -7.44
C VAL A 47 -8.05 -0.12 -7.31
N ALA A 48 -8.41 0.43 -6.15
CA ALA A 48 -9.72 1.02 -5.90
C ALA A 48 -10.03 2.16 -6.88
N THR A 49 -9.03 2.98 -7.21
CA THR A 49 -9.18 4.01 -8.24
C THR A 49 -9.53 3.39 -9.59
N SER A 50 -8.87 2.30 -10.00
CA SER A 50 -9.20 1.60 -11.26
C SER A 50 -10.64 1.07 -11.30
N GLU A 51 -11.18 0.65 -10.16
CA GLU A 51 -12.57 0.18 -9.97
C GLU A 51 -13.58 1.30 -9.73
N ASP A 52 -13.19 2.58 -9.86
CA ASP A 52 -14.03 3.75 -9.59
C ASP A 52 -14.62 3.79 -8.16
N ILE A 53 -13.92 3.14 -7.22
CA ILE A 53 -14.24 3.14 -5.80
C ILE A 53 -13.72 4.44 -5.17
N HIS A 54 -14.65 5.31 -4.76
CA HIS A 54 -14.31 6.53 -4.04
C HIS A 54 -13.88 6.23 -2.60
N ILE A 55 -12.73 6.76 -2.19
CA ILE A 55 -12.18 6.66 -0.83
C ILE A 55 -12.12 8.06 -0.25
N GLU A 56 -12.83 8.30 0.85
CA GLU A 56 -12.68 9.55 1.58
C GLU A 56 -11.32 9.60 2.28
N ARG A 57 -10.70 10.78 2.35
CA ARG A 57 -9.37 10.94 2.94
C ARG A 57 -9.25 10.38 4.36
N LYS A 58 -10.31 10.50 5.16
CA LYS A 58 -10.35 10.01 6.54
C LYS A 58 -10.30 8.47 6.62
N ASP A 59 -10.72 7.78 5.57
CA ASP A 59 -10.83 6.32 5.50
C ASP A 59 -9.66 5.67 4.72
N ALA A 60 -8.72 6.47 4.21
CA ALA A 60 -7.62 5.98 3.37
C ALA A 60 -6.78 4.88 4.05
N HIS A 61 -6.62 4.97 5.36
CA HIS A 61 -5.86 4.00 6.15
C HIS A 61 -6.66 2.74 6.53
N GLN A 62 -7.96 2.65 6.19
CA GLN A 62 -8.80 1.48 6.49
C GLN A 62 -8.72 0.47 5.33
N LEU A 63 -7.57 -0.21 5.24
CA LEU A 63 -7.22 -1.07 4.11
C LEU A 63 -8.20 -2.23 3.94
N ASP A 64 -8.54 -2.93 5.03
CA ASP A 64 -9.48 -4.06 4.97
C ASP A 64 -10.87 -3.61 4.49
N THR A 65 -11.34 -2.45 4.97
CA THR A 65 -12.61 -1.86 4.56
C THR A 65 -12.63 -1.50 3.08
N ILE A 66 -11.54 -0.97 2.53
CA ILE A 66 -11.43 -0.65 1.11
C ILE A 66 -11.41 -1.94 0.28
N ILE A 67 -10.64 -2.96 0.68
CA ILE A 67 -10.53 -4.23 -0.04
C ILE A 67 -11.89 -4.93 -0.16
N ARG A 68 -12.70 -4.92 0.90
CA ARG A 68 -14.07 -5.52 0.88
C ARG A 68 -15.03 -4.89 -0.12
N ARG A 69 -14.71 -3.71 -0.64
CA ARG A 69 -15.51 -3.01 -1.66
C ARG A 69 -15.13 -3.42 -3.08
N LEU A 70 -14.02 -4.13 -3.27
CA LEU A 70 -13.64 -4.71 -4.56
C LEU A 70 -14.61 -5.84 -4.93
N PRO A 71 -14.76 -6.15 -6.24
CA PRO A 71 -15.47 -7.35 -6.66
C PRO A 71 -14.89 -8.61 -5.97
N PRO A 72 -15.72 -9.55 -5.48
CA PRO A 72 -15.25 -10.76 -4.82
C PRO A 72 -14.28 -11.60 -5.66
N GLU A 73 -14.46 -11.59 -6.97
CA GLU A 73 -13.65 -12.27 -7.97
C GLU A 73 -12.40 -11.48 -8.42
N HIS A 74 -12.12 -10.34 -7.81
CA HIS A 74 -10.97 -9.52 -8.18
C HIS A 74 -9.67 -10.32 -8.02
N PRO A 75 -8.81 -10.40 -9.06
CA PRO A 75 -7.65 -11.30 -9.06
C PRO A 75 -6.65 -10.99 -7.93
N ASP A 76 -6.52 -9.72 -7.55
CA ASP A 76 -5.61 -9.31 -6.49
C ASP A 76 -6.21 -9.41 -5.07
N HIS A 77 -7.48 -9.81 -4.91
CA HIS A 77 -8.17 -9.76 -3.61
C HIS A 77 -7.41 -10.52 -2.52
N ALA A 78 -6.99 -11.77 -2.78
CA ALA A 78 -6.27 -12.57 -1.81
C ALA A 78 -4.91 -11.95 -1.43
N MET A 79 -4.20 -11.39 -2.40
CA MET A 79 -2.89 -10.77 -2.17
C MET A 79 -3.03 -9.47 -1.37
N LEU A 80 -4.01 -8.61 -1.70
CA LEU A 80 -4.30 -7.38 -0.96
C LEU A 80 -4.75 -7.68 0.48
N THR A 81 -5.62 -8.68 0.69
CA THR A 81 -6.01 -9.11 2.04
C THR A 81 -4.80 -9.60 2.84
N SER A 82 -3.82 -10.26 2.22
CA SER A 82 -2.63 -10.76 2.92
C SER A 82 -1.72 -9.66 3.49
N ILE A 83 -1.88 -8.40 3.03
CA ILE A 83 -1.12 -7.24 3.50
C ILE A 83 -1.99 -6.22 4.26
N SER A 84 -3.30 -6.43 4.39
CA SER A 84 -4.22 -5.46 5.02
C SER A 84 -3.90 -5.22 6.50
N PHE A 85 -3.30 -6.20 7.18
CA PHE A 85 -2.86 -6.07 8.58
C PHE A 85 -1.90 -4.89 8.82
N LEU A 86 -1.22 -4.40 7.77
CA LEU A 86 -0.35 -3.24 7.84
C LEU A 86 -1.12 -1.96 8.21
N GLU A 87 -2.44 -1.91 8.04
CA GLU A 87 -3.26 -0.76 8.42
C GLU A 87 -3.09 -0.36 9.89
N ALA A 88 -2.85 -1.34 10.77
CA ALA A 88 -2.57 -1.09 12.18
C ALA A 88 -1.31 -0.23 12.38
N TYR A 89 -0.38 -0.24 11.43
CA TYR A 89 0.90 0.47 11.49
C TYR A 89 0.81 1.94 11.06
N SER A 90 -0.32 2.34 10.47
CA SER A 90 -0.62 3.74 10.11
C SER A 90 -0.71 4.66 11.33
N THR A 91 -1.13 4.10 12.49
CA THR A 91 -1.43 4.85 13.72
C THR A 91 -0.80 4.23 14.97
N SER A 92 -0.90 2.90 15.16
CA SER A 92 -0.65 2.25 16.46
C SER A 92 0.80 2.34 16.95
N TYR A 93 1.77 2.49 16.04
CA TYR A 93 3.20 2.46 16.36
C TYR A 93 3.88 3.81 16.18
N ARG A 94 3.11 4.89 15.99
CA ARG A 94 3.64 6.26 15.79
C ARG A 94 3.49 7.11 17.04
N TYR A 95 2.38 6.96 17.74
CA TYR A 95 2.07 7.74 18.93
C TYR A 95 2.46 6.99 20.19
N GLY A 96 2.69 7.73 21.27
CA GLY A 96 2.80 7.13 22.60
C GLY A 96 1.49 6.43 22.96
N THR A 97 1.57 5.38 23.78
CA THR A 97 0.37 4.78 24.37
C THR A 97 -0.36 5.80 25.23
N PRO A 98 -1.64 5.58 25.58
CA PRO A 98 -2.35 6.44 26.54
C PRO A 98 -1.62 6.59 27.89
N THR A 99 -0.75 5.62 28.23
CA THR A 99 0.09 5.61 29.43
C THR A 99 1.48 6.24 29.22
N GLY A 100 1.74 6.87 28.08
CA GLY A 100 2.99 7.59 27.79
C GLY A 100 4.17 6.71 27.35
N ARG A 101 3.95 5.43 27.04
CA ARG A 101 5.02 4.51 26.59
C ARG A 101 5.20 4.57 25.09
N VAL A 102 6.41 4.26 24.62
CA VAL A 102 6.66 4.02 23.19
C VAL A 102 6.22 2.59 22.83
N PRO A 103 5.35 2.38 21.83
CA PRO A 103 4.98 1.05 21.38
C PRO A 103 6.18 0.22 20.91
N ILE A 104 6.20 -1.06 21.24
CA ILE A 104 7.18 -2.02 20.74
C ILE A 104 6.98 -2.17 19.24
N SER A 105 8.05 -2.08 18.44
CA SER A 105 7.97 -2.28 17.00
C SER A 105 7.39 -3.65 16.63
N PRO A 106 6.64 -3.78 15.52
CA PRO A 106 6.25 -5.10 15.04
C PRO A 106 7.47 -5.93 14.63
N PRO A 107 7.35 -7.27 14.57
CA PRO A 107 8.42 -8.14 14.08
C PRO A 107 8.85 -7.74 12.66
N MET A 108 10.14 -7.43 12.48
CA MET A 108 10.65 -6.88 11.22
C MET A 108 10.67 -7.91 10.08
N ASP A 109 10.79 -9.19 10.42
CA ASP A 109 10.62 -10.33 9.50
C ASP A 109 9.21 -10.35 8.87
N ARG A 110 8.18 -10.08 9.68
CA ARG A 110 6.80 -9.97 9.19
C ARG A 110 6.62 -8.77 8.26
N VAL A 111 7.26 -7.64 8.56
CA VAL A 111 7.25 -6.45 7.69
C VAL A 111 7.98 -6.75 6.38
N ALA A 112 9.15 -7.40 6.45
CA ALA A 112 9.93 -7.78 5.27
C ALA A 112 9.13 -8.71 4.34
N ALA A 113 8.48 -9.75 4.88
CA ALA A 113 7.64 -10.66 4.10
C ALA A 113 6.44 -9.94 3.44
N ALA A 114 5.88 -8.91 4.07
CA ALA A 114 4.84 -8.09 3.45
C ALA A 114 5.39 -7.21 2.32
N LEU A 115 6.61 -6.69 2.47
CA LEU A 115 7.28 -5.90 1.43
C LEU A 115 7.56 -6.71 0.15
N GLU A 116 7.86 -8.01 0.27
CA GLU A 116 8.00 -8.91 -0.89
C GLU A 116 6.68 -9.04 -1.69
N ARG A 117 5.54 -9.11 -1.00
CA ARG A 117 4.21 -9.15 -1.62
C ARG A 117 3.85 -7.82 -2.26
N ILE A 118 4.22 -6.71 -1.60
CA ILE A 118 4.08 -5.35 -2.13
C ILE A 118 4.87 -5.19 -3.44
N ASP A 119 6.11 -5.70 -3.53
CA ASP A 119 6.89 -5.64 -4.78
C ASP A 119 6.25 -6.42 -5.91
N THR A 120 5.73 -7.61 -5.58
CA THR A 120 5.01 -8.45 -6.54
C THR A 120 3.79 -7.69 -7.08
N LEU A 121 3.00 -7.07 -6.20
CA LEU A 121 1.85 -6.25 -6.59
C LEU A 121 2.26 -5.04 -7.42
N ILE A 122 3.29 -4.30 -7.02
CA ILE A 122 3.78 -3.13 -7.78
C ILE A 122 4.17 -3.56 -9.19
N THR A 123 4.95 -4.62 -9.33
CA THR A 123 5.40 -5.13 -10.62
C THR A 123 4.23 -5.50 -11.52
N GLU A 124 3.28 -6.28 -10.98
CA GLU A 124 2.12 -6.74 -11.72
C GLU A 124 1.16 -5.61 -12.10
N LEU A 125 0.92 -4.66 -11.19
CA LEU A 125 0.04 -3.51 -11.43
C LEU A 125 0.66 -2.50 -12.39
N ARG A 126 1.98 -2.23 -12.30
CA ARG A 126 2.68 -1.38 -13.28
C ARG A 126 2.59 -1.96 -14.68
N ARG A 127 2.75 -3.28 -14.81
CA ARG A 127 2.57 -3.99 -16.09
C ARG A 127 1.14 -3.85 -16.60
N HIS A 128 0.15 -4.13 -15.76
CA HIS A 128 -1.28 -4.04 -16.13
C HIS A 128 -1.68 -2.64 -16.56
N PHE A 129 -1.31 -1.62 -15.78
CA PHE A 129 -1.67 -0.22 -16.04
C PHE A 129 -0.79 0.45 -17.12
N ALA A 130 0.21 -0.28 -17.64
CA ALA A 130 1.12 0.17 -18.69
C ALA A 130 1.79 1.52 -18.34
N ILE A 131 2.39 1.59 -17.15
CA ILE A 131 3.12 2.77 -16.66
C ILE A 131 4.59 2.64 -17.05
N GLU A 132 5.13 3.65 -17.73
CA GLU A 132 6.54 3.70 -18.13
C GLU A 132 7.49 3.83 -16.94
N GLU A 133 8.75 3.45 -17.13
CA GLU A 133 9.81 3.73 -16.16
C GLU A 133 10.00 5.25 -15.99
N GLY A 134 10.16 5.71 -14.75
CA GLY A 134 10.26 7.14 -14.43
C GLY A 134 8.94 7.88 -14.20
N GLY A 135 7.80 7.17 -14.22
CA GLY A 135 6.49 7.70 -13.81
C GLY A 135 5.62 8.20 -14.97
N GLY A 136 4.64 9.05 -14.68
CA GLY A 136 3.77 9.67 -15.69
C GLY A 136 2.28 9.38 -15.51
N THR A 137 1.64 8.80 -16.53
CA THR A 137 0.20 8.45 -16.50
C THR A 137 0.02 6.98 -16.84
N ALA A 138 -0.83 6.27 -16.09
CA ALA A 138 -1.29 4.95 -16.51
C ALA A 138 -2.02 5.08 -17.85
N ARG A 139 -1.63 4.24 -18.82
CA ARG A 139 -2.22 4.19 -20.16
C ARG A 139 -3.41 3.25 -20.20
N ASN A 140 -3.36 2.20 -19.39
CA ASN A 140 -4.51 1.36 -19.09
C ASN A 140 -5.00 1.72 -17.69
N VAL A 141 -6.28 2.09 -17.57
CA VAL A 141 -6.92 2.42 -16.29
C VAL A 141 -8.08 1.48 -15.96
N ALA A 142 -8.29 0.46 -16.81
CA ALA A 142 -9.31 -0.54 -16.60
C ALA A 142 -8.98 -1.38 -15.36
N PRO A 143 -10.01 -1.82 -14.61
CA PRO A 143 -9.84 -2.85 -13.60
C PRO A 143 -9.08 -4.06 -14.11
N ARG A 144 -8.33 -4.70 -13.22
CA ARG A 144 -7.71 -5.98 -13.51
C ARG A 144 -8.79 -7.07 -13.45
N ARG A 145 -8.79 -7.95 -14.44
CA ARG A 145 -9.74 -9.05 -14.60
C ARG A 145 -8.97 -10.32 -14.95
#